data_AF-A0A7H0XKX7-F1
#
_entry.id   AF-A0A7H0XKX7-F1
#
_cell.length_a   1.000
_cell.length_b   1.000
_cell.length_c   1.000
_cell.angle_alpha   90.00
_cell.angle_beta   90.00
_cell.angle_gamma   90.00
#
_symmetry.space_group_name_H-M   'P 1'
#
loop_
_entity.id
_entity.type
_entity.pdbx_description
1 polymer ?
#
loop_
_entity_poly.entity_id
_entity_poly.type
_entity_poly.pdbx_seq_one_letter_code
_entity_poly.pdbx_strand_id
1 'polypeptide(L)'
;NVWCAAGKGTFGTGELVRRIEISGLSRVVSHRRLILPIMGAAGIKAIEVKKRSGFEVQFATLRIEDLPACMDNNMQADREMRELTFTFRERLILTPIEIIGGMKSLLYAAFPLALLAGFTGGSFSSERLLAVLVLYAISMLCGTVLVPMFLPQLPGRMFAVKGALAGVPVP
;
A
#
# COMPACT_ATOMS: atom_id res chain seq x y z
N ASN A 1 5.72 -3.72 3.62
CA ASN A 1 5.74 -4.66 2.46
C ASN A 1 6.80 -4.18 1.47
N VAL A 2 7.18 -5.02 0.49
CA VAL A 2 8.25 -4.72 -0.48
C VAL A 2 7.95 -3.44 -1.28
N TRP A 3 6.71 -3.26 -1.73
CA TRP A 3 6.29 -2.10 -2.52
C TRP A 3 6.46 -0.77 -1.78
N CYS A 4 5.93 -0.68 -0.55
CA CYS A 4 6.09 0.51 0.27
C CYS A 4 7.56 0.77 0.61
N ALA A 5 8.35 -0.29 0.86
CA ALA A 5 9.77 -0.14 1.16
C ALA A 5 10.55 0.36 -0.06
N ALA A 6 10.20 -0.11 -1.26
CA ALA A 6 10.75 0.34 -2.53
C ALA A 6 10.39 1.80 -2.81
N GLY A 7 9.11 2.18 -2.65
CA GLY A 7 8.66 3.56 -2.81
C GLY A 7 9.25 4.53 -1.79
N LYS A 8 9.55 4.08 -0.58
CA LYS A 8 10.22 4.86 0.48
C LYS A 8 11.76 4.82 0.39
N GLY A 9 12.33 4.13 -0.60
CA GLY A 9 13.78 4.01 -0.78
C GLY A 9 14.51 3.06 0.19
N THR A 10 13.83 2.53 1.20
CA THR A 10 14.39 1.55 2.16
C THR A 10 14.65 0.17 1.56
N PHE A 11 14.00 -0.16 0.44
CA PHE A 11 14.30 -1.32 -0.39
C PHE A 11 14.74 -0.84 -1.78
N GLY A 12 15.94 -0.26 -1.82
CA GLY A 12 16.49 0.38 -3.02
C GLY A 12 17.88 -0.12 -3.39
N THR A 13 18.37 0.37 -4.54
CA THR A 13 19.66 -0.02 -5.12
C THR A 13 20.82 0.03 -4.12
N GLY A 14 20.96 1.14 -3.37
CA GLY A 14 22.05 1.31 -2.41
C GLY A 14 21.99 0.32 -1.25
N GLU A 15 20.80 0.10 -0.69
CA GLU A 15 20.61 -0.88 0.38
C GLU A 15 20.90 -2.30 -0.11
N LEU A 16 20.44 -2.66 -1.32
CA LEU A 16 20.71 -3.97 -1.89
C LEU A 16 22.21 -4.22 -2.09
N VAL A 17 22.93 -3.27 -2.69
CA VAL A 17 24.39 -3.37 -2.89
C VAL A 17 25.11 -3.51 -1.56
N ARG A 18 24.75 -2.69 -0.57
CA ARG A 18 25.31 -2.77 0.78
C ARG A 18 25.08 -4.15 1.42
N ARG A 19 23.89 -4.73 1.25
CA ARG A 19 23.57 -6.07 1.78
C ARG A 19 24.37 -7.18 1.09
N ILE A 20 24.60 -7.07 -0.21
CA ILE A 20 25.45 -8.02 -0.96
C ILE A 20 26.88 -8.00 -0.41
N GLU A 21 27.44 -6.82 -0.15
CA GLU A 21 28.80 -6.68 0.40
C GLU A 21 28.91 -7.20 1.83
N ILE A 22 28.03 -6.74 2.74
CA ILE A 22 28.11 -7.09 4.16
C ILE A 22 27.86 -8.59 4.37
N SER A 23 26.98 -9.21 3.59
CA SER A 23 26.75 -10.66 3.65
C SER A 23 27.90 -11.48 3.06
N GLY A 24 28.85 -10.85 2.37
CA GLY A 24 29.92 -11.55 1.67
C GLY A 24 29.39 -12.50 0.59
N LEU A 25 28.21 -12.23 0.04
CA LEU A 25 27.50 -13.15 -0.87
C LEU A 25 28.38 -13.60 -2.05
N SER A 26 29.25 -12.69 -2.51
CA SER A 26 30.20 -12.95 -3.59
C SER A 26 31.18 -14.11 -3.34
N ARG A 27 31.39 -14.48 -2.06
CA ARG A 27 32.28 -15.55 -1.58
C ARG A 27 31.55 -16.87 -1.33
N VAL A 28 30.21 -16.84 -1.26
CA VAL A 28 29.38 -18.01 -0.92
C VAL A 28 28.82 -18.67 -2.17
N VAL A 29 28.48 -17.89 -3.20
CA VAL A 29 27.92 -18.40 -4.45
C VAL A 29 28.88 -18.19 -5.63
N SER A 30 28.95 -19.19 -6.50
CA SER A 30 29.77 -19.16 -7.72
C SER A 30 29.17 -18.30 -8.83
N HIS A 31 27.86 -18.09 -8.81
CA HIS A 31 27.17 -17.28 -9.81
C HIS A 31 27.02 -15.81 -9.38
N ARG A 32 26.58 -14.96 -10.33
CA ARG A 32 26.31 -13.54 -10.12
C ARG A 32 24.89 -13.15 -10.50
N ARG A 33 23.91 -13.96 -10.11
CA ARG A 33 22.47 -13.69 -10.32
C ARG A 33 21.75 -13.53 -8.99
N LEU A 34 20.85 -12.55 -8.91
CA LEU A 34 19.97 -12.27 -7.79
C LEU A 34 18.52 -12.29 -8.25
N ILE A 35 17.69 -13.05 -7.55
CA ILE A 35 16.26 -13.10 -7.80
C ILE A 35 15.58 -12.17 -6.81
N LEU A 36 14.80 -11.22 -7.32
CA LEU A 36 14.04 -10.27 -6.50
C LEU A 36 12.54 -10.34 -6.82
N PRO A 37 11.67 -9.98 -5.86
CA PRO A 37 10.24 -9.83 -6.13
C PRO A 37 9.99 -8.71 -7.14
N ILE A 38 8.97 -8.87 -8.00
CA ILE A 38 8.66 -7.87 -9.05
C ILE A 38 8.36 -6.48 -8.48
N MET A 39 7.75 -6.42 -7.28
CA MET A 39 7.47 -5.16 -6.57
C MET A 39 8.73 -4.39 -6.15
N GLY A 40 9.90 -5.03 -6.18
CA GLY A 40 11.20 -4.37 -5.96
C GLY A 40 11.63 -3.48 -7.11
N ALA A 41 11.09 -3.68 -8.32
CA ALA A 41 11.44 -2.90 -9.50
C ALA A 41 11.14 -1.40 -9.36
N ALA A 42 10.20 -1.02 -8.48
CA ALA A 42 9.88 0.37 -8.18
C ALA A 42 11.03 1.13 -7.46
N GLY A 43 11.92 0.42 -6.76
CA GLY A 43 13.00 1.03 -5.95
C GLY A 43 14.42 0.65 -6.38
N ILE A 44 14.57 -0.42 -7.17
CA ILE A 44 15.86 -1.02 -7.51
C ILE A 44 16.18 -0.82 -8.99
N LYS A 45 17.31 -0.17 -9.26
CA LYS A 45 17.86 0.00 -10.61
C LYS A 45 18.81 -1.15 -10.91
N ALA A 46 18.30 -2.21 -11.55
CA ALA A 46 19.06 -3.44 -11.82
C ALA A 46 20.42 -3.20 -12.50
N ILE A 47 20.48 -2.29 -13.47
CA ILE A 47 21.72 -1.92 -14.17
C ILE A 47 22.76 -1.36 -13.19
N GLU A 48 22.32 -0.53 -12.24
CA GLU A 48 23.20 0.08 -11.25
C GLU A 48 23.70 -0.94 -10.22
N VAL A 49 22.84 -1.89 -9.83
CA VAL A 49 23.24 -3.03 -8.98
C VAL A 49 24.34 -3.84 -9.67
N LYS A 50 24.17 -4.17 -10.95
CA LYS A 50 25.17 -4.91 -11.73
C LYS A 50 26.49 -4.15 -11.83
N LYS A 51 26.46 -2.83 -12.08
CA LYS A 51 27.65 -1.99 -12.13
C LYS A 51 28.42 -1.96 -10.79
N ARG A 52 27.71 -1.86 -9.67
CA ARG A 52 28.33 -1.69 -8.34
C ARG A 52 28.73 -2.99 -7.66
N SER A 53 27.97 -4.06 -7.86
CA SER A 53 28.16 -5.33 -7.14
C SER A 53 28.58 -6.50 -8.04
N GLY A 54 28.48 -6.34 -9.37
CA GLY A 54 28.66 -7.42 -10.33
C GLY A 54 27.48 -8.40 -10.40
N PHE A 55 26.47 -8.29 -9.53
CA PHE A 55 25.30 -9.15 -9.55
C PHE A 55 24.22 -8.63 -10.51
N GLU A 56 23.76 -9.52 -11.37
CA GLU A 56 22.62 -9.33 -12.25
C GLU A 56 21.32 -9.59 -11.50
N VAL A 57 20.43 -8.60 -11.52
CA VAL A 57 19.12 -8.68 -10.87
C VAL A 57 18.08 -9.16 -11.86
N GLN A 58 17.34 -10.19 -11.48
CA GLN A 58 16.18 -10.70 -12.20
C GLN A 58 14.94 -10.57 -11.32
N PHE A 59 13.92 -9.91 -11.82
CA PHE A 59 12.63 -9.81 -11.16
C PHE A 59 11.79 -11.02 -11.53
N ALA A 60 11.41 -11.84 -10.54
CA ALA A 60 10.70 -13.09 -10.75
C ALA A 60 9.19 -12.88 -10.75
N THR A 61 8.55 -13.13 -9.60
CA THR A 61 7.10 -13.20 -9.47
C THR A 61 6.59 -12.20 -8.44
N LEU A 62 5.29 -11.95 -8.47
CA LEU A 62 4.60 -11.16 -7.46
C LEU A 62 4.36 -11.96 -6.18
N ARG A 63 3.98 -13.24 -6.32
CA ARG A 63 3.72 -14.19 -5.24
C ARG A 63 4.89 -15.18 -5.12
N ILE A 64 5.23 -15.55 -3.90
CA ILE A 64 6.36 -16.46 -3.65
C ILE A 64 6.03 -17.89 -4.06
N GLU A 65 4.75 -18.25 -4.01
CA GLU A 65 4.20 -19.55 -4.39
C GLU A 65 4.41 -19.85 -5.88
N ASP A 66 4.50 -18.82 -6.72
CA ASP A 66 4.73 -18.94 -8.17
C ASP A 66 6.22 -19.09 -8.53
N LEU A 67 7.12 -18.89 -7.56
CA LEU A 67 8.56 -18.90 -7.81
C LEU A 67 9.07 -20.25 -8.37
N PRO A 68 8.66 -21.43 -7.84
CA PRO A 68 9.11 -22.71 -8.38
C PRO A 68 8.75 -22.87 -9.87
N ALA A 69 7.50 -22.59 -10.24
CA ALA A 69 7.04 -22.65 -11.62
C ALA A 69 7.79 -21.66 -12.54
N CYS A 70 8.08 -20.46 -12.03
CA CYS A 70 8.89 -19.48 -12.73
C CYS A 70 10.34 -19.98 -12.96
N MET A 71 10.94 -20.65 -11.97
CA MET A 71 12.29 -21.23 -12.09
C MET A 71 12.34 -22.37 -13.10
N ASP A 72 11.33 -23.24 -13.12
CA ASP A 72 11.19 -24.32 -14.09
C ASP A 72 11.03 -23.79 -15.53
N ASN A 73 10.41 -22.61 -15.68
CA ASN A 73 10.26 -21.91 -16.95
C ASN A 73 11.42 -20.96 -17.28
N ASN A 74 12.65 -21.30 -16.90
CA ASN A 74 13.85 -20.47 -17.16
C ASN A 74 13.72 -19.02 -16.67
N MET A 75 13.08 -18.81 -15.51
CA MET A 75 12.79 -17.51 -14.92
C MET A 75 11.87 -16.61 -15.76
N GLN A 76 11.02 -17.20 -16.60
CA GLN A 76 9.97 -16.50 -17.33
C GLN A 76 8.67 -16.56 -16.52
N ALA A 77 8.39 -15.49 -15.77
CA ALA A 77 7.11 -15.34 -15.09
C ALA A 77 6.00 -15.07 -16.11
N ASP A 78 4.92 -15.85 -16.08
CA ASP A 78 3.74 -15.63 -16.91
C ASP A 78 2.97 -14.39 -16.46
N ARG A 79 2.02 -13.95 -17.30
CA ARG A 79 1.21 -12.75 -17.03
C ARG A 79 0.51 -12.80 -15.67
N GLU A 80 -0.06 -13.95 -15.32
CA GLU A 80 -0.76 -14.16 -14.05
C GLU A 80 0.18 -14.04 -12.84
N MET A 81 1.45 -14.43 -12.98
CA MET A 81 2.46 -14.34 -11.92
C MET A 81 2.98 -12.91 -11.71
N ARG A 82 2.66 -11.98 -12.63
CA ARG A 82 3.08 -10.57 -12.61
C ARG A 82 1.96 -9.61 -12.26
N GLU A 83 0.70 -10.02 -12.36
CA GLU A 83 -0.47 -9.16 -12.17
C GLU A 83 -1.11 -9.37 -10.79
N LEU A 84 -1.55 -8.27 -10.17
CA LEU A 84 -2.43 -8.31 -9.02
C LEU A 84 -3.86 -8.49 -9.50
N THR A 85 -4.56 -9.48 -8.95
CA THR A 85 -5.96 -9.77 -9.31
C THR A 85 -6.96 -8.78 -8.70
N PHE A 86 -6.52 -7.94 -7.76
CA PHE A 86 -7.36 -7.00 -6.99
C PHE A 86 -8.68 -7.63 -6.52
N THR A 87 -8.61 -8.88 -6.06
CA THR A 87 -9.75 -9.60 -5.50
C THR A 87 -10.22 -8.92 -4.22
N PHE A 88 -11.43 -9.26 -3.78
CA PHE A 88 -12.01 -8.73 -2.56
C PHE A 88 -11.06 -8.86 -1.35
N ARG A 89 -10.42 -10.03 -1.18
CA ARG A 89 -9.46 -10.28 -0.10
C ARG A 89 -8.22 -9.40 -0.22
N GLU A 90 -7.65 -9.26 -1.43
CA GLU A 90 -6.45 -8.44 -1.64
C GLU A 90 -6.69 -6.96 -1.32
N ARG A 91 -7.91 -6.45 -1.59
CA ARG A 91 -8.27 -5.08 -1.22
C ARG A 91 -8.46 -4.91 0.29
N LEU A 92 -9.06 -5.91 0.95
CA LEU A 92 -9.28 -5.88 2.39
C LEU A 92 -7.96 -5.88 3.19
N ILE A 93 -6.90 -6.50 2.66
CA ILE A 93 -5.55 -6.45 3.25
C ILE A 93 -4.98 -5.02 3.28
N LEU A 94 -5.43 -4.13 2.39
CA LEU A 94 -5.00 -2.73 2.35
C LEU A 94 -5.83 -1.82 3.27
N THR A 95 -7.02 -2.25 3.71
CA THR A 95 -7.92 -1.48 4.58
C THR A 95 -7.25 -0.97 5.88
N PRO A 96 -6.42 -1.75 6.60
CA PRO A 96 -5.80 -1.26 7.84
C PRO A 96 -4.93 -0.02 7.63
N ILE A 97 -4.18 0.06 6.52
CA ILE A 97 -3.33 1.23 6.27
C ILE A 97 -4.14 2.47 5.89
N GLU A 98 -5.29 2.27 5.25
CA GLU A 98 -6.25 3.34 4.94
C GLU A 98 -6.92 3.86 6.21
N ILE A 99 -7.30 2.98 7.15
CA ILE A 99 -7.86 3.38 8.45
C ILE A 99 -6.85 4.23 9.24
N ILE A 100 -5.59 3.79 9.33
CA ILE A 100 -4.53 4.55 10.02
C ILE A 100 -4.31 5.91 9.35
N GLY A 101 -4.35 5.97 8.01
CA GLY A 101 -4.33 7.22 7.27
C GLY A 101 -5.52 8.13 7.61
N GLY A 102 -6.73 7.55 7.67
CA GLY A 102 -7.97 8.24 8.03
C GLY A 102 -7.96 8.79 9.45
N MET A 103 -7.34 8.09 10.42
CA MET A 103 -7.23 8.57 11.80
C MET A 103 -6.50 9.92 11.90
N LYS A 104 -5.54 10.21 11.01
CA LYS A 104 -4.92 11.54 10.96
C LYS A 104 -5.93 12.61 10.54
N SER A 105 -6.82 12.28 9.60
CA SER A 105 -7.91 13.16 9.19
C SER A 105 -8.90 13.40 10.34
N LEU A 106 -9.17 12.40 11.18
CA LEU A 106 -9.97 12.57 12.39
C LEU A 106 -9.39 13.65 13.32
N LEU A 107 -8.07 13.64 13.53
CA LEU A 107 -7.40 14.62 14.38
C LEU A 107 -7.39 16.03 13.77
N TYR A 108 -7.04 16.16 12.49
CA TYR A 108 -6.84 17.48 11.86
C TYR A 108 -8.13 18.11 11.33
N ALA A 109 -9.13 17.32 10.94
CA ALA A 109 -10.39 17.82 10.39
C ALA A 109 -11.56 17.62 11.36
N ALA A 110 -11.79 16.41 11.86
CA ALA A 110 -12.99 16.13 12.65
C ALA A 110 -12.98 16.84 14.01
N PHE A 111 -11.83 16.88 14.70
CA PHE A 111 -11.72 17.53 16.00
C PHE A 111 -12.07 19.04 16.00
N PRO A 112 -11.50 19.88 15.11
CA PRO A 112 -11.88 21.29 15.05
C PRO A 112 -13.34 21.49 14.60
N LEU A 113 -13.85 20.68 13.67
CA LEU A 113 -15.26 20.70 13.26
C LEU A 113 -16.20 20.35 14.43
N ALA A 114 -15.84 19.35 15.23
CA ALA A 114 -16.61 18.94 16.40
C ALA A 114 -16.57 19.99 17.51
N LEU A 115 -15.44 20.69 17.70
CA LEU A 115 -15.36 21.84 18.61
C LEU A 115 -16.27 22.98 18.16
N LEU A 116 -16.22 23.35 16.87
CA LEU A 116 -17.09 24.40 16.32
C LEU A 116 -18.58 24.04 16.45
N ALA A 117 -18.95 22.79 16.19
CA ALA A 117 -20.32 22.31 16.36
C ALA A 117 -20.76 22.23 17.84
N GLY A 118 -19.84 21.88 18.72
CA GLY A 118 -20.07 21.84 20.17
C GLY A 118 -20.34 23.22 20.76
N PHE A 119 -19.69 24.27 20.23
CA PHE A 119 -19.88 25.68 20.61
C PHE A 119 -20.95 26.35 19.74
N THR A 120 -22.21 25.95 19.91
CA THR A 120 -23.35 26.54 19.20
C THR A 120 -24.22 27.36 20.13
N GLY A 121 -24.47 28.63 19.78
CA GLY A 121 -25.34 29.53 20.54
C GLY A 121 -24.81 29.97 21.92
N GLY A 122 -23.48 30.00 22.11
CA GLY A 122 -22.85 30.45 23.36
C GLY A 122 -22.78 29.40 24.48
N SER A 123 -23.26 28.18 24.23
CA SER A 123 -23.17 27.05 25.16
C SER A 123 -22.36 25.93 24.55
N PHE A 124 -21.58 25.23 25.38
CA PHE A 124 -20.86 24.02 24.97
C PHE A 124 -21.69 22.78 25.31
N SER A 125 -22.02 21.98 24.30
CA SER A 125 -22.68 20.69 24.49
C SER A 125 -21.70 19.56 24.19
N SER A 126 -21.37 18.77 25.21
CA SER A 126 -20.54 17.56 25.08
C SER A 126 -21.22 16.51 24.21
N GLU A 127 -22.56 16.43 24.24
CA GLU A 127 -23.35 15.53 23.40
C GLU A 127 -23.20 15.83 21.91
N ARG A 128 -23.22 17.12 21.54
CA ARG A 128 -23.02 17.55 20.13
C ARG A 128 -21.61 17.26 19.65
N LEU A 129 -20.60 17.52 20.49
CA LEU A 129 -19.22 17.19 20.16
C LEU A 129 -19.05 15.68 19.93
N LEU A 130 -19.61 14.85 20.82
CA LEU A 130 -19.54 13.39 20.70
C LEU A 130 -20.30 12.89 19.46
N ALA A 131 -21.48 13.44 19.16
CA ALA A 131 -22.26 13.09 17.98
C ALA A 131 -21.48 13.35 16.68
N VAL A 132 -20.86 14.53 16.54
CA VAL A 132 -20.07 14.87 15.34
C VAL A 132 -18.85 13.95 15.18
N LEU A 133 -18.15 13.64 16.27
CA LEU A 133 -17.02 12.71 16.23
C LEU A 133 -17.45 11.30 15.83
N VAL A 134 -18.57 10.80 16.36
CA VAL A 134 -19.13 9.48 16.02
C VAL A 134 -19.56 9.43 14.55
N LEU A 135 -20.32 10.44 14.07
CA LEU A 135 -20.75 10.51 12.67
C LEU A 135 -19.57 10.60 11.71
N TYR A 136 -18.54 11.36 12.06
CA TYR A 136 -17.32 11.42 11.27
C TYR A 136 -16.58 10.08 11.26
N ALA A 137 -16.46 9.41 12.42
CA ALA A 137 -15.82 8.11 12.50
C ALA A 137 -16.55 7.06 11.65
N ILE A 138 -17.89 7.05 11.68
CA ILE A 138 -18.72 6.18 10.82
C ILE A 138 -18.48 6.53 9.35
N SER A 139 -18.52 7.80 8.97
CA SER A 139 -18.24 8.26 7.60
C SER A 139 -16.85 7.82 7.12
N MET A 140 -15.85 7.95 7.98
CA MET A 140 -14.47 7.56 7.69
C MET A 140 -14.34 6.05 7.48
N LEU A 141 -14.96 5.23 8.34
CA LEU A 141 -14.97 3.78 8.19
C LEU A 141 -15.73 3.37 6.92
N CYS A 142 -16.85 4.03 6.63
CA CYS A 142 -17.61 3.84 5.41
C CYS A 142 -16.73 4.11 4.17
N GLY A 143 -16.03 5.23 4.15
CA GLY A 143 -15.12 5.62 3.07
C GLY A 143 -13.88 4.72 2.93
N THR A 144 -13.28 4.27 4.04
CA THR A 144 -12.04 3.47 4.02
C THR A 144 -12.27 1.96 3.88
N VAL A 145 -13.48 1.47 4.14
CA VAL A 145 -13.81 0.05 4.03
C VAL A 145 -14.71 -0.22 2.83
N LEU A 146 -15.82 0.51 2.69
CA LEU A 146 -16.79 0.23 1.62
C LEU A 146 -16.28 0.68 0.26
N VAL A 147 -15.60 1.82 0.13
CA VAL A 147 -15.10 2.29 -1.17
C VAL A 147 -14.12 1.31 -1.82
N PRO A 148 -13.05 0.81 -1.15
CA PRO A 148 -12.16 -0.18 -1.77
C PRO A 148 -12.88 -1.52 -2.04
N MET A 149 -13.82 -1.92 -1.19
CA MET A 149 -14.62 -3.13 -1.41
C MET A 149 -15.48 -3.04 -2.67
N PHE A 150 -16.19 -1.92 -2.87
CA PHE A 150 -17.14 -1.70 -3.98
C PHE A 150 -16.54 -0.93 -5.17
N LEU A 151 -15.23 -0.69 -5.19
CA LEU A 151 -14.54 0.07 -6.24
C LEU A 151 -14.91 -0.32 -7.70
N PRO A 152 -15.03 -1.61 -8.09
CA PRO A 152 -15.36 -2.00 -9.46
C PRO A 152 -16.82 -1.72 -9.82
N GLN A 153 -17.70 -1.59 -8.83
CA GLN A 153 -19.13 -1.32 -9.03
C GLN A 153 -19.44 0.17 -8.94
N LEU A 154 -18.58 0.97 -8.29
CA LEU A 154 -18.77 2.42 -8.18
C LEU A 154 -18.41 3.13 -9.49
N PRO A 155 -19.35 3.89 -10.09
CA PRO A 155 -19.12 4.58 -11.35
C PRO A 155 -18.14 5.75 -11.22
N GLY A 156 -17.51 6.12 -12.34
CA GLY A 156 -16.61 7.27 -12.44
C GLY A 156 -15.12 6.95 -12.25
N ARG A 157 -14.27 7.86 -12.74
CA ARG A 157 -12.80 7.74 -12.67
C ARG A 157 -12.20 8.37 -11.43
N MET A 158 -12.91 9.32 -10.80
CA MET A 158 -12.43 10.08 -9.65
C MET A 158 -12.78 9.39 -8.34
N PHE A 159 -11.76 9.09 -7.51
CA PHE A 159 -11.96 8.49 -6.19
C PHE A 159 -12.79 9.35 -5.25
N ALA A 160 -12.75 10.69 -5.40
CA ALA A 160 -13.58 11.61 -4.61
C ALA A 160 -15.09 11.41 -4.83
N VAL A 161 -15.52 11.20 -6.09
CA VAL A 161 -16.93 10.94 -6.42
C VAL A 161 -17.37 9.59 -5.87
N LYS A 162 -16.51 8.57 -5.95
CA LYS A 162 -16.78 7.24 -5.38
C LYS A 162 -16.94 7.30 -3.87
N GLY A 163 -16.10 8.08 -3.19
CA GLY A 163 -16.20 8.33 -1.75
C GLY A 163 -17.48 9.05 -1.37
N ALA A 164 -17.86 10.11 -2.11
CA ALA A 164 -19.10 10.83 -1.87
C ALA A 164 -20.33 9.92 -2.01
N LEU A 165 -20.38 9.08 -3.05
CA LEU A 165 -21.47 8.11 -3.25
C LEU A 165 -21.55 7.08 -2.12
N ALA A 166 -20.40 6.59 -1.64
CA ALA A 166 -20.37 5.66 -0.51
C ALA A 166 -20.79 6.31 0.83
N GLY A 167 -20.70 7.63 0.95
CA GLY A 167 -21.10 8.38 2.14
C GLY A 167 -22.59 8.73 2.22
N VAL A 168 -23.35 8.66 1.11
CA VAL A 168 -24.80 8.94 1.07
C VAL A 168 -25.65 8.18 2.11
N PRO A 169 -25.40 6.89 2.42
CA PRO A 169 -26.20 6.16 3.40
C PRO A 169 -25.82 6.47 4.86
N VAL A 170 -24.86 7.36 5.12
CA VAL A 170 -24.55 7.81 6.49
C VAL A 170 -25.61 8.85 6.90
N PRO A 171 -26.39 8.59 7.97
CA PRO A 171 -27.50 9.45 8.41
C PRO A 171 -27.04 10.78 9.01
#